data_AF-A0A4Q4KR72-F1
#
_entry.id   AF-A0A4Q4KR72-F1
#
_cell.length_a   1.000
_cell.length_b   1.000
_cell.length_c   1.000
_cell.angle_alpha   90.00
_cell.angle_beta   90.00
_cell.angle_gamma   90.00
#
_symmetry.space_group_name_H-M   'P 1'
#
loop_
_entity.id
_entity.type
_entity.pdbx_description
1 polymer ?
#
loop_
_entity_poly.entity_id
_entity_poly.type
_entity_poly.pdbx_seq_one_letter_code
_entity_poly.pdbx_strand_id
1 'polypeptide(L)'
;MSKSLKEKLNELKKDLPNFIKPEGKKGDKCFFHDCNGKAIKSHTLSEAQVLGLLEGENEKGRVVVYHIDDVPDVDFKNELSLSTFQKTNRRLFEKGKSDTSVFYGFCEDCDRDSFRLLDNYPFLDNKEINFLHNLRTTAYTLTYHRNLYTDFKDRVLPLGDKVEEGTEAANHGFNFLSSYLHNIPDSSDISFDEVKDLKELINLSTIPIKKQRDEVIEFQKDFFSDLFNESNYPMNGFVFKQELMKLKPLLESVDNDIDEDHFNLISKELDQKIFEYQKAIQLITSLYREKSYEAYRYLTISIEGMFQIAGAFNYSIDGVTNLSLTFFPEKETNKTHFIFSGHVSENNLKYFSQLNIMPASDFKLKVTEIILAHGTNVYISPELWRKTPERVKELMLSDKSKVISEGFNFFDSVSNG
;
A
#
# COMPACT_ATOMS: atom_id res chain seq x y z
N MET A 1 -16.27 3.92 -24.73
CA MET A 1 -15.19 3.00 -24.29
C MET A 1 -15.14 2.84 -22.76
N SER A 2 -15.25 1.63 -22.21
CA SER A 2 -14.60 1.30 -20.93
C SER A 2 -13.61 0.20 -21.13
N LYS A 3 -12.65 0.26 -20.23
CA LYS A 3 -11.45 -0.51 -20.14
C LYS A 3 -11.79 -1.94 -19.70
N SER A 4 -11.11 -2.93 -20.28
CA SER A 4 -11.13 -4.34 -19.87
C SER A 4 -10.77 -4.49 -18.39
N LEU A 5 -11.05 -5.64 -17.76
CA LEU A 5 -10.61 -5.90 -16.37
C LEU A 5 -9.10 -5.64 -16.22
N LYS A 6 -8.31 -6.20 -17.13
CA LYS A 6 -6.86 -5.99 -17.17
C LYS A 6 -6.48 -4.53 -17.32
N GLU A 7 -7.19 -3.74 -18.12
CA GLU A 7 -6.95 -2.30 -18.24
C GLU A 7 -7.46 -1.52 -17.02
N LYS A 8 -8.58 -1.90 -16.41
CA LYS A 8 -9.09 -1.32 -15.16
C LYS A 8 -8.13 -1.62 -14.01
N LEU A 9 -7.64 -2.85 -13.86
CA LEU A 9 -6.62 -3.23 -12.88
C LEU A 9 -5.28 -2.56 -13.17
N ASN A 10 -4.87 -2.43 -14.44
CA ASN A 10 -3.64 -1.70 -14.81
C ASN A 10 -3.76 -0.20 -14.59
N GLU A 11 -4.94 0.39 -14.73
CA GLU A 11 -5.17 1.78 -14.37
C GLU A 11 -5.31 1.99 -12.89
N LEU A 12 -5.95 1.06 -12.21
CA LEU A 12 -5.98 1.03 -10.75
C LEU A 12 -4.57 0.89 -10.20
N LYS A 13 -3.66 0.16 -10.87
CA LYS A 13 -2.22 0.15 -10.58
C LYS A 13 -1.58 1.53 -10.76
N LYS A 14 -1.99 2.31 -11.76
CA LYS A 14 -1.53 3.70 -11.97
C LYS A 14 -2.10 4.65 -10.91
N ASP A 15 -3.31 4.39 -10.44
CA ASP A 15 -4.02 5.21 -9.47
C ASP A 15 -3.74 4.81 -8.01
N LEU A 16 -3.25 3.58 -7.77
CA LEU A 16 -2.92 3.04 -6.46
C LEU A 16 -1.98 3.96 -5.66
N PRO A 17 -0.89 4.49 -6.24
CA PRO A 17 -0.04 5.46 -5.55
C PRO A 17 -0.80 6.72 -5.08
N ASN A 18 -1.91 7.09 -5.74
CA ASN A 18 -2.75 8.21 -5.33
C ASN A 18 -3.77 7.80 -4.25
N PHE A 19 -4.21 6.54 -4.24
CA PHE A 19 -5.07 6.00 -3.18
C PHE A 19 -4.31 5.72 -1.88
N ILE A 20 -3.03 5.37 -1.99
CA ILE A 20 -2.16 4.97 -0.87
C ILE A 20 -1.45 6.16 -0.22
N LYS A 21 -1.56 7.37 -0.80
CA LYS A 21 -1.02 8.55 -0.11
C LYS A 21 -1.65 8.60 1.29
N PRO A 22 -0.85 8.78 2.36
CA PRO A 22 -1.33 9.02 3.72
C PRO A 22 -1.98 10.40 3.76
N GLU A 23 -3.06 10.56 3.01
CA GLU A 23 -3.87 11.74 2.97
C GLU A 23 -5.14 11.41 3.72
N GLY A 24 -5.35 12.10 4.85
CA GLY A 24 -6.56 12.06 5.66
C GLY A 24 -7.83 11.90 4.82
N LYS A 25 -8.27 10.66 4.54
CA LYS A 25 -9.50 10.43 3.79
C LYS A 25 -10.65 10.53 4.78
N LYS A 26 -11.86 10.76 4.24
CA LYS A 26 -13.11 10.77 5.01
C LYS A 26 -13.28 9.39 5.70
N GLY A 27 -12.90 9.28 6.98
CA GLY A 27 -12.94 8.01 7.73
C GLY A 27 -11.73 7.71 8.61
N ASP A 28 -10.64 8.47 8.51
CA ASP A 28 -9.44 8.21 9.32
C ASP A 28 -9.70 8.53 10.80
N LYS A 29 -9.84 7.47 11.61
CA LYS A 29 -9.95 7.56 13.06
C LYS A 29 -8.57 7.74 13.68
N CYS A 30 -8.55 8.45 14.81
CA CYS A 30 -7.39 8.55 15.68
C CYS A 30 -6.80 7.16 16.00
N PHE A 31 -5.48 7.10 16.15
CA PHE A 31 -4.72 5.91 16.47
C PHE A 31 -5.15 5.36 17.82
N PHE A 32 -5.37 6.24 18.81
CA PHE A 32 -5.97 5.82 20.06
C PHE A 32 -7.38 5.30 19.81
N HIS A 33 -7.56 3.99 19.99
CA HIS A 33 -8.81 3.31 19.65
C HIS A 33 -10.01 3.78 20.49
N ASP A 34 -9.74 4.40 21.65
CA ASP A 34 -10.72 5.00 22.55
C ASP A 34 -11.07 6.45 22.17
N CYS A 35 -10.42 7.01 21.15
CA CYS A 35 -10.66 8.37 20.66
C CYS A 35 -11.51 8.37 19.38
N ASN A 36 -12.59 9.16 19.39
CA ASN A 36 -13.46 9.35 18.23
C ASN A 36 -13.01 10.50 17.31
N GLY A 37 -11.91 11.16 17.64
CA GLY A 37 -11.33 12.23 16.84
C GLY A 37 -10.89 11.74 15.46
N LYS A 38 -10.93 12.64 14.48
CA LYS A 38 -10.39 12.34 13.14
C LYS A 38 -8.89 12.54 13.15
N ALA A 39 -8.15 11.58 12.60
CA ALA A 39 -6.72 11.77 12.40
C ALA A 39 -6.48 12.95 11.46
N ILE A 40 -5.51 13.79 11.80
CA ILE A 40 -5.12 14.94 11.00
C ILE A 40 -3.94 14.60 10.09
N LYS A 41 -3.75 15.39 9.02
CA LYS A 41 -2.46 15.46 8.33
C LYS A 41 -1.50 16.19 9.29
N SER A 42 -0.40 15.57 9.67
CA SER A 42 0.26 15.87 10.96
C SER A 42 1.09 17.14 11.02
N HIS A 43 1.35 17.60 12.25
CA HIS A 43 2.30 18.65 12.58
C HIS A 43 3.05 18.31 13.88
N THR A 44 4.25 17.75 13.81
CA THR A 44 5.02 17.48 15.04
C THR A 44 6.51 17.76 14.90
N LEU A 45 7.15 17.44 13.77
CA LEU A 45 8.52 17.93 13.56
C LEU A 45 8.63 19.45 13.38
N SER A 46 7.54 20.13 13.00
CA SER A 46 7.53 21.58 12.85
C SER A 46 7.62 22.28 14.21
N GLU A 47 7.02 21.71 15.24
CA GLU A 47 6.99 22.26 16.60
C GLU A 47 8.30 21.99 17.33
N ALA A 48 8.84 20.77 17.21
CA ALA A 48 10.18 20.40 17.70
C ALA A 48 11.34 21.08 16.96
N GLN A 49 11.06 21.94 15.97
CA GLN A 49 12.01 22.62 15.08
C GLN A 49 12.95 21.70 14.28
N VAL A 50 12.84 20.38 14.40
CA VAL A 50 13.63 19.40 13.65
C VAL A 50 13.50 19.65 12.14
N LEU A 51 12.29 19.96 11.63
CA LEU A 51 12.14 20.29 10.20
C LEU A 51 12.95 21.53 9.80
N GLY A 52 13.02 22.54 10.67
CA GLY A 52 13.84 23.73 10.40
C GLY A 52 15.33 23.41 10.25
N LEU A 53 15.80 22.31 10.84
CA LEU A 53 17.18 21.83 10.69
C LEU A 53 17.40 21.04 9.39
N LEU A 54 16.31 20.54 8.77
CA LEU A 54 16.34 19.75 7.54
C LEU A 54 15.95 20.57 6.30
N GLU A 55 15.34 21.74 6.49
CA GLU A 55 14.92 22.62 5.41
C GLU A 55 16.11 23.15 4.61
N GLY A 56 15.94 23.19 3.28
CA GLY A 56 16.91 23.81 2.38
C GLY A 56 16.29 24.17 1.04
N GLU A 57 17.00 24.97 0.26
CA GLU A 57 16.56 25.31 -1.10
C GLU A 57 16.84 24.15 -2.07
N ASN A 58 15.78 23.73 -2.79
CA ASN A 58 15.93 22.84 -3.94
C ASN A 58 16.53 23.60 -5.16
N GLU A 59 16.72 22.90 -6.27
CA GLU A 59 17.25 23.47 -7.52
C GLU A 59 16.39 24.62 -8.09
N LYS A 60 15.13 24.72 -7.66
CA LYS A 60 14.17 25.75 -8.09
C LYS A 60 14.09 26.92 -7.09
N GLY A 61 14.96 26.98 -6.08
CA GLY A 61 14.96 28.01 -5.04
C GLY A 61 13.78 27.93 -4.06
N ARG A 62 13.09 26.78 -3.98
CA ARG A 62 12.00 26.57 -3.03
C ARG A 62 12.54 25.90 -1.77
N VAL A 63 12.11 26.40 -0.60
CA VAL A 63 12.42 25.77 0.69
C VAL A 63 11.63 24.48 0.83
N VAL A 64 12.34 23.36 0.86
CA VAL A 64 11.77 22.01 0.94
C VAL A 64 12.58 21.12 1.89
N VAL A 65 11.99 19.98 2.22
CA VAL A 65 12.67 18.82 2.80
C VAL A 65 12.48 17.65 1.84
N TYR A 66 13.51 16.84 1.65
CA TYR A 66 13.37 15.62 0.87
C TYR A 66 12.89 14.46 1.75
N HIS A 67 11.89 13.75 1.27
CA HIS A 67 11.28 12.62 1.96
C HIS A 67 11.44 11.35 1.15
N ILE A 68 12.06 10.33 1.74
CA ILE A 68 12.17 9.00 1.18
C ILE A 68 11.04 8.15 1.77
N ASP A 69 10.15 7.72 0.89
CA ASP A 69 8.96 6.94 1.24
C ASP A 69 8.89 5.67 0.40
N ASP A 70 8.25 4.65 0.97
CA ASP A 70 7.97 3.39 0.32
C ASP A 70 6.57 3.43 -0.32
N VAL A 71 6.51 3.46 -1.65
CA VAL A 71 5.24 3.34 -2.36
C VAL A 71 4.99 1.87 -2.70
N PRO A 72 3.90 1.24 -2.25
CA PRO A 72 3.60 -0.15 -2.60
C PRO A 72 3.58 -0.36 -4.12
N ASP A 73 4.26 -1.39 -4.59
CA ASP A 73 4.30 -1.82 -5.98
C ASP A 73 3.46 -3.07 -6.16
N VAL A 74 2.18 -2.87 -6.47
CA VAL A 74 1.26 -3.99 -6.65
C VAL A 74 1.28 -4.42 -8.11
N ASP A 75 1.68 -5.66 -8.36
CA ASP A 75 1.64 -6.24 -9.69
C ASP A 75 0.51 -7.25 -9.85
N PHE A 76 -0.62 -6.78 -10.38
CA PHE A 76 -1.80 -7.60 -10.65
C PHE A 76 -1.64 -8.55 -11.85
N LYS A 77 -0.45 -8.66 -12.45
CA LYS A 77 -0.22 -9.48 -13.65
C LYS A 77 -0.03 -10.97 -13.35
N ASN A 78 0.56 -11.29 -12.20
CA ASN A 78 0.86 -12.65 -11.77
C ASN A 78 0.38 -12.82 -10.34
N GLU A 79 -0.86 -13.30 -10.18
CA GLU A 79 -1.55 -13.55 -8.91
C GLU A 79 -1.74 -12.31 -8.02
N LEU A 80 -2.97 -12.06 -7.58
CA LEU A 80 -3.33 -11.04 -6.59
C LEU A 80 -2.79 -11.41 -5.19
N SER A 81 -1.51 -11.75 -5.05
CA SER A 81 -0.96 -12.18 -3.76
C SER A 81 -0.62 -10.97 -2.88
N LEU A 82 -0.92 -11.08 -1.59
CA LEU A 82 -0.56 -10.08 -0.57
C LEU A 82 0.96 -9.88 -0.44
N SER A 83 1.77 -10.83 -0.91
CA SER A 83 3.22 -10.68 -0.98
C SER A 83 3.65 -9.60 -2.00
N THR A 84 2.89 -9.35 -3.06
CA THR A 84 3.17 -8.24 -3.98
C THR A 84 2.94 -6.88 -3.34
N PHE A 85 1.99 -6.75 -2.41
CA PHE A 85 1.79 -5.52 -1.62
C PHE A 85 3.00 -5.17 -0.74
N GLN A 86 3.83 -6.16 -0.40
CA GLN A 86 5.05 -5.95 0.37
C GLN A 86 6.20 -5.44 -0.50
N LYS A 87 6.11 -5.57 -1.84
CA LYS A 87 7.06 -4.92 -2.75
C LYS A 87 6.83 -3.42 -2.68
N THR A 88 7.91 -2.67 -2.48
CA THR A 88 7.85 -1.21 -2.33
C THR A 88 8.84 -0.58 -3.30
N ASN A 89 8.36 0.40 -4.05
CA ASN A 89 9.17 1.29 -4.85
C ASN A 89 9.48 2.53 -4.00
N ARG A 90 10.74 2.64 -3.58
CA ARG A 90 11.20 3.83 -2.88
C ARG A 90 11.27 5.02 -3.81
N ARG A 91 10.80 6.17 -3.31
CA ARG A 91 10.81 7.42 -4.06
C ARG A 91 11.25 8.57 -3.19
N LEU A 92 11.98 9.49 -3.80
CA LEU A 92 12.29 10.78 -3.23
C LEU A 92 11.16 11.76 -3.56
N PHE A 93 10.59 12.39 -2.55
CA PHE A 93 9.60 13.42 -2.68
C PHE A 93 10.14 14.75 -2.17
N GLU A 94 9.91 15.83 -2.91
CA GLU A 94 10.10 17.18 -2.40
C GLU A 94 8.84 17.60 -1.65
N LYS A 95 8.95 17.90 -0.35
CA LYS A 95 7.83 18.35 0.46
C LYS A 95 8.09 19.73 1.04
N GLY A 96 7.09 20.59 1.00
CA GLY A 96 7.10 21.83 1.78
C GLY A 96 6.89 21.54 3.26
N LYS A 97 7.27 22.46 4.15
CA LYS A 97 7.11 22.30 5.61
C LYS A 97 5.69 21.93 6.03
N SER A 98 4.68 22.56 5.41
CA SER A 98 3.25 22.29 5.67
C SER A 98 2.81 20.89 5.26
N ASP A 99 3.53 20.26 4.33
CA ASP A 99 3.19 18.98 3.73
C ASP A 99 4.05 17.84 4.28
N THR A 100 4.99 18.16 5.19
CA THR A 100 5.97 17.24 5.74
C THR A 100 5.51 16.75 7.10
N SER A 101 5.36 15.43 7.23
CA SER A 101 4.79 14.78 8.40
C SER A 101 5.48 13.45 8.61
N VAL A 102 6.33 13.34 9.64
CA VAL A 102 6.98 12.07 10.02
C VAL A 102 6.01 11.13 10.71
N PHE A 103 4.86 11.60 11.16
CA PHE A 103 4.03 10.84 12.08
C PHE A 103 2.58 10.97 11.67
N TYR A 104 1.87 9.86 11.53
CA TYR A 104 0.48 9.82 11.10
C TYR A 104 -0.36 9.03 12.10
N GLY A 105 -1.64 9.37 12.18
CA GLY A 105 -2.64 8.57 12.87
C GLY A 105 -3.31 9.26 14.05
N PHE A 106 -2.84 10.39 14.55
CA PHE A 106 -3.45 11.06 15.71
C PHE A 106 -4.40 12.18 15.28
N CYS A 107 -5.45 12.42 16.08
CA CYS A 107 -6.22 13.67 15.98
C CYS A 107 -5.47 14.82 16.64
N GLU A 108 -5.84 16.06 16.31
CA GLU A 108 -5.18 17.28 16.80
C GLU A 108 -5.05 17.30 18.33
N ASP A 109 -6.12 16.99 19.07
CA ASP A 109 -6.10 16.99 20.53
C ASP A 109 -5.18 15.93 21.11
N CYS A 110 -5.26 14.68 20.62
CA CYS A 110 -4.42 13.60 21.11
C CYS A 110 -2.95 13.81 20.77
N ASP A 111 -2.65 14.34 19.59
CA ASP A 111 -1.28 14.62 19.17
C ASP A 111 -0.65 15.68 20.07
N ARG A 112 -1.34 16.83 20.22
CA ARG A 112 -0.92 17.93 21.10
C ARG A 112 -0.72 17.47 22.54
N ASP A 113 -1.69 16.74 23.10
CA ASP A 113 -1.68 16.39 24.51
C ASP A 113 -0.66 15.28 24.82
N SER A 114 -0.52 14.28 23.94
CA SER A 114 0.37 13.14 24.17
C SER A 114 1.83 13.47 23.97
N PHE A 115 2.16 14.40 23.07
CA PHE A 115 3.53 14.60 22.63
C PHE A 115 4.12 15.97 22.85
N ARG A 116 3.40 16.84 23.58
CA ARG A 116 3.90 18.14 24.01
C ARG A 116 5.32 18.08 24.59
N LEU A 117 5.64 17.02 25.32
CA LEU A 117 6.98 16.81 25.90
C LEU A 117 8.08 16.63 24.85
N LEU A 118 7.77 15.94 23.75
CA LEU A 118 8.72 15.74 22.65
C LEU A 118 8.91 17.01 21.83
N ASP A 119 7.85 17.81 21.70
CA ASP A 119 7.83 18.93 20.77
C ASP A 119 8.28 20.26 21.37
N ASN A 120 8.21 20.40 22.71
CA ASN A 120 8.49 21.68 23.38
C ASN A 120 9.76 21.68 24.25
N TYR A 121 10.44 20.54 24.37
CA TYR A 121 11.61 20.41 25.24
C TYR A 121 12.75 19.67 24.53
N PRO A 122 14.02 19.94 24.90
CA PRO A 122 15.13 19.12 24.48
C PRO A 122 14.92 17.66 24.85
N PHE A 123 15.54 16.77 24.08
CA PHE A 123 15.47 15.34 24.31
C PHE A 123 16.04 14.98 25.68
N LEU A 124 15.23 14.23 26.44
CA LEU A 124 15.59 13.69 27.75
C LEU A 124 15.52 12.18 27.69
N ASP A 125 16.65 11.51 27.90
CA ASP A 125 16.70 10.04 27.89
C ASP A 125 16.02 9.45 29.14
N ASN A 126 14.73 9.17 29.00
CA ASN A 126 13.94 8.48 30.00
C ASN A 126 12.86 7.62 29.35
N LYS A 127 12.28 6.71 30.13
CA LYS A 127 11.36 5.69 29.61
C LYS A 127 10.07 6.28 29.04
N GLU A 128 9.56 7.37 29.59
CA GLU A 128 8.34 8.01 29.09
C GLU A 128 8.61 8.66 27.73
N ILE A 129 9.67 9.46 27.62
CA ILE A 129 10.07 10.11 26.36
C ILE A 129 10.37 9.07 25.29
N ASN A 130 11.15 8.03 25.62
CA ASN A 130 11.47 6.97 24.67
C ASN A 130 10.23 6.16 24.28
N PHE A 131 9.28 5.93 25.19
CA PHE A 131 8.00 5.32 24.87
C PHE A 131 7.20 6.20 23.91
N LEU A 132 7.17 7.51 24.09
CA LEU A 132 6.45 8.42 23.21
C LEU A 132 7.03 8.43 21.79
N HIS A 133 8.36 8.37 21.64
CA HIS A 133 9.00 8.16 20.32
C HIS A 133 8.59 6.81 19.71
N ASN A 134 8.63 5.72 20.47
CA ASN A 134 8.19 4.41 20.01
C ASN A 134 6.70 4.39 19.62
N LEU A 135 5.86 5.06 20.41
CA LEU A 135 4.42 5.19 20.18
C LEU A 135 4.16 5.90 18.85
N ARG A 136 4.83 7.02 18.58
CA ARG A 136 4.72 7.75 17.30
C ARG A 136 5.15 6.88 16.12
N THR A 137 6.31 6.23 16.21
CA THR A 137 6.86 5.39 15.15
C THR A 137 5.96 4.19 14.85
N THR A 138 5.43 3.56 15.90
CA THR A 138 4.54 2.42 15.76
C THR A 138 3.17 2.84 15.26
N ALA A 139 2.65 3.98 15.71
CA ALA A 139 1.38 4.52 15.24
C ALA A 139 1.39 4.82 13.74
N TYR A 140 2.47 5.41 13.22
CA TYR A 140 2.64 5.60 11.78
C TYR A 140 2.48 4.28 11.03
N THR A 141 3.27 3.27 11.41
CA THR A 141 3.31 1.97 10.73
C THR A 141 1.96 1.25 10.79
N LEU A 142 1.38 1.11 11.99
CA LEU A 142 0.13 0.36 12.18
C LEU A 142 -1.04 1.07 11.51
N THR A 143 -1.13 2.40 11.60
CA THR A 143 -2.24 3.15 10.98
C THR A 143 -2.11 3.12 9.46
N TYR A 144 -0.90 3.28 8.93
CA TYR A 144 -0.62 3.19 7.49
C TYR A 144 -1.06 1.83 6.93
N HIS A 145 -0.56 0.73 7.50
CA HIS A 145 -0.91 -0.61 7.02
C HIS A 145 -2.39 -0.94 7.22
N ARG A 146 -2.99 -0.63 8.37
CA ARG A 146 -4.43 -0.83 8.59
C ARG A 146 -5.24 -0.14 7.49
N ASN A 147 -4.97 1.14 7.24
CA ASN A 147 -5.72 1.90 6.25
C ASN A 147 -5.47 1.42 4.82
N LEU A 148 -4.24 1.02 4.49
CA LEU A 148 -3.91 0.40 3.21
C LEU A 148 -4.76 -0.86 2.96
N TYR A 149 -4.78 -1.77 3.93
CA TYR A 149 -5.55 -3.01 3.82
C TYR A 149 -7.06 -2.77 3.82
N THR A 150 -7.56 -1.82 4.62
CA THR A 150 -8.98 -1.44 4.60
C THR A 150 -9.37 -0.82 3.25
N ASP A 151 -8.58 0.09 2.68
CA ASP A 151 -8.87 0.70 1.38
C ASP A 151 -8.87 -0.36 0.26
N PHE A 152 -7.94 -1.30 0.31
CA PHE A 152 -7.92 -2.43 -0.62
C PHE A 152 -9.18 -3.32 -0.47
N LYS A 153 -9.54 -3.68 0.76
CA LYS A 153 -10.76 -4.46 1.04
C LYS A 153 -12.03 -3.74 0.58
N ASP A 154 -12.17 -2.45 0.89
CA ASP A 154 -13.43 -1.74 0.68
C ASP A 154 -13.62 -1.28 -0.78
N ARG A 155 -12.52 -0.99 -1.48
CA ARG A 155 -12.57 -0.36 -2.81
C ARG A 155 -12.14 -1.26 -3.94
N VAL A 156 -11.23 -2.20 -3.67
CA VAL A 156 -10.61 -3.00 -4.72
C VAL A 156 -11.23 -4.38 -4.78
N LEU A 157 -11.44 -5.03 -3.64
CA LEU A 157 -12.04 -6.37 -3.58
C LEU A 157 -13.44 -6.46 -4.25
N PRO A 158 -14.41 -5.56 -3.96
CA PRO A 158 -15.76 -5.65 -4.54
C PRO A 158 -15.81 -5.34 -6.04
N LEU A 159 -14.71 -4.84 -6.62
CA LEU A 159 -14.58 -4.68 -8.06
C LEU A 159 -14.14 -5.97 -8.75
N GLY A 160 -13.50 -6.89 -8.03
CA GLY A 160 -13.22 -8.26 -8.46
C GLY A 160 -14.51 -9.09 -8.53
N ASP A 161 -15.28 -9.10 -7.44
CA ASP A 161 -16.54 -9.85 -7.33
C ASP A 161 -17.55 -9.49 -8.43
N LYS A 162 -17.65 -8.20 -8.78
CA LYS A 162 -18.53 -7.74 -9.87
C LYS A 162 -18.12 -8.22 -11.26
N VAL A 163 -16.87 -8.63 -11.42
CA VAL A 163 -16.38 -9.16 -12.69
C VAL A 163 -16.67 -10.64 -12.77
N GLU A 164 -16.56 -11.34 -11.65
CA GLU A 164 -16.95 -12.74 -11.47
C GLU A 164 -18.45 -12.97 -11.69
N GLU A 165 -19.32 -12.15 -11.10
CA GLU A 165 -20.77 -12.17 -11.36
C GLU A 165 -21.09 -12.02 -12.87
N GLY A 166 -20.28 -11.25 -13.59
CA GLY A 166 -20.39 -11.07 -15.04
C GLY A 166 -19.95 -12.29 -15.84
N THR A 167 -18.96 -13.04 -15.35
CA THR A 167 -18.44 -14.27 -15.94
C THR A 167 -19.39 -15.44 -15.69
N GLU A 168 -19.90 -15.62 -14.48
CA GLU A 168 -20.89 -16.67 -14.16
C GLU A 168 -22.17 -16.53 -14.99
N ALA A 169 -22.64 -15.29 -15.19
CA ALA A 169 -23.77 -14.99 -16.05
C ALA A 169 -23.52 -15.38 -17.52
N ALA A 170 -22.30 -15.14 -18.02
CA ALA A 170 -21.90 -15.53 -19.36
C ALA A 170 -21.85 -17.07 -19.50
N ASN A 171 -21.34 -17.78 -18.49
CA ASN A 171 -21.27 -19.24 -18.45
C ASN A 171 -22.66 -19.88 -18.36
N HIS A 172 -23.57 -19.29 -17.57
CA HIS A 172 -24.96 -19.72 -17.53
C HIS A 172 -25.64 -19.53 -18.90
N GLY A 173 -25.42 -18.38 -19.55
CA GLY A 173 -25.88 -18.13 -20.91
C GLY A 173 -25.33 -19.15 -21.92
N PHE A 174 -24.05 -19.51 -21.81
CA PHE A 174 -23.41 -20.50 -22.67
C PHE A 174 -23.98 -21.92 -22.48
N ASN A 175 -24.17 -22.35 -21.24
CA ASN A 175 -24.73 -23.66 -20.92
C ASN A 175 -26.18 -23.78 -21.40
N PHE A 176 -26.96 -22.72 -21.25
CA PHE A 176 -28.31 -22.64 -21.81
C PHE A 176 -28.30 -22.75 -23.34
N LEU A 177 -27.46 -21.97 -24.03
CA LEU A 177 -27.32 -21.99 -25.48
C LEU A 177 -26.91 -23.37 -26.00
N SER A 178 -25.92 -23.99 -25.37
CA SER A 178 -25.42 -25.32 -25.75
C SER A 178 -26.46 -26.42 -25.56
N SER A 179 -27.22 -26.37 -24.45
CA SER A 179 -28.33 -27.29 -24.20
C SER A 179 -29.46 -27.12 -25.22
N TYR A 180 -29.82 -25.87 -25.53
CA TYR A 180 -30.82 -25.55 -26.54
C TYR A 180 -30.41 -26.08 -27.93
N LEU A 181 -29.18 -25.82 -28.35
CA LEU A 181 -28.64 -26.31 -29.63
C LEU A 181 -28.58 -27.84 -29.72
N HIS A 182 -28.32 -28.52 -28.61
CA HIS A 182 -28.28 -29.99 -28.59
C HIS A 182 -29.64 -30.61 -28.92
N ASN A 183 -30.74 -29.96 -28.53
CA ASN A 183 -32.10 -30.47 -28.70
C ASN A 183 -32.69 -30.23 -30.11
N ILE A 184 -32.00 -29.47 -30.96
CA ILE A 184 -32.42 -29.24 -32.35
C ILE A 184 -31.87 -30.37 -33.23
N PRO A 185 -32.69 -31.12 -33.97
CA PRO A 185 -32.20 -32.09 -34.95
C PRO A 185 -31.49 -31.40 -36.14
N ASP A 186 -30.40 -31.97 -36.65
CA ASP A 186 -29.69 -31.38 -37.82
C ASP A 186 -30.58 -31.34 -39.08
N SER A 187 -31.53 -32.26 -39.18
CA SER A 187 -32.46 -32.40 -40.28
C SER A 187 -33.76 -31.59 -40.11
N SER A 188 -33.96 -30.88 -39.00
CA SER A 188 -35.19 -30.10 -38.79
C SER A 188 -35.12 -28.78 -39.52
N ASP A 189 -36.25 -28.37 -40.11
CA ASP A 189 -36.44 -27.01 -40.57
C ASP A 189 -36.91 -26.16 -39.39
N ILE A 190 -36.12 -25.17 -39.02
CA ILE A 190 -36.46 -24.24 -37.96
C ILE A 190 -37.25 -23.09 -38.58
N SER A 191 -38.38 -22.77 -37.98
CA SER A 191 -39.22 -21.64 -38.37
C SER A 191 -38.76 -20.33 -37.72
N PHE A 192 -39.13 -19.20 -38.32
CA PHE A 192 -38.82 -17.89 -37.76
C PHE A 192 -39.48 -17.67 -36.39
N ASP A 193 -40.69 -18.19 -36.19
CA ASP A 193 -41.42 -18.08 -34.92
C ASP A 193 -40.71 -18.84 -33.78
N GLU A 194 -40.14 -20.03 -34.05
CA GLU A 194 -39.35 -20.79 -33.07
C GLU A 194 -38.06 -20.06 -32.65
N VAL A 195 -37.53 -19.21 -33.53
CA VAL A 195 -36.29 -18.45 -33.25
C VAL A 195 -36.59 -17.10 -32.61
N LYS A 196 -37.75 -16.50 -32.85
CA LYS A 196 -38.12 -15.20 -32.27
C LYS A 196 -38.03 -15.18 -30.74
N ASP A 197 -38.41 -16.27 -30.08
CA ASP A 197 -38.37 -16.41 -28.62
C ASP A 197 -36.93 -16.52 -28.07
N LEU A 198 -35.98 -17.06 -28.86
CA LEU A 198 -34.56 -17.05 -28.52
C LEU A 198 -34.00 -15.63 -28.45
N LYS A 199 -34.51 -14.69 -29.25
CA LYS A 199 -34.04 -13.30 -29.22
C LYS A 199 -34.25 -12.68 -27.85
N GLU A 200 -35.40 -12.92 -27.23
CA GLU A 200 -35.71 -12.41 -25.90
C GLU A 200 -34.88 -13.12 -24.83
N LEU A 201 -34.71 -14.45 -24.93
CA LEU A 201 -33.88 -15.24 -24.01
C LEU A 201 -32.39 -14.88 -24.08
N ILE A 202 -31.84 -14.68 -25.27
CA ILE A 202 -30.44 -14.26 -25.49
C ILE A 202 -30.27 -12.79 -25.07
N ASN A 203 -31.26 -11.93 -25.27
CA ASN A 203 -31.26 -10.55 -24.75
C ASN A 203 -31.38 -10.46 -23.21
N LEU A 204 -31.97 -11.47 -22.55
CA LEU A 204 -32.09 -11.55 -21.08
C LEU A 204 -30.86 -12.18 -20.42
N SER A 205 -30.23 -13.16 -21.06
CA SER A 205 -28.96 -13.78 -20.60
C SER A 205 -27.73 -12.96 -20.98
N THR A 206 -27.85 -12.03 -21.93
CA THR A 206 -26.97 -10.87 -22.03
C THR A 206 -27.36 -9.84 -20.97
N ILE A 207 -27.10 -10.20 -19.70
CA ILE A 207 -27.07 -9.27 -18.58
C ILE A 207 -26.34 -7.99 -19.03
N PRO A 208 -26.77 -6.78 -18.62
CA PRO A 208 -26.07 -5.55 -18.93
C PRO A 208 -24.69 -5.57 -18.28
N ILE A 209 -23.73 -6.22 -18.95
CA ILE A 209 -22.31 -5.98 -18.82
C ILE A 209 -22.18 -4.52 -19.23
N LYS A 210 -22.27 -3.62 -18.25
CA LYS A 210 -22.19 -2.18 -18.44
C LYS A 210 -20.89 -1.90 -19.19
N LYS A 211 -21.03 -1.80 -20.53
CA LYS A 211 -20.03 -1.70 -21.59
C LYS A 211 -19.43 -3.03 -22.08
N GLN A 212 -20.16 -3.70 -22.97
CA GLN A 212 -19.56 -4.51 -24.04
C GLN A 212 -18.70 -3.60 -24.94
N ARG A 213 -17.63 -4.15 -25.56
CA ARG A 213 -16.81 -3.44 -26.55
C ARG A 213 -17.68 -3.04 -27.75
N ASP A 214 -17.44 -1.87 -28.33
CA ASP A 214 -18.19 -1.39 -29.50
C ASP A 214 -18.17 -2.44 -30.64
N GLU A 215 -17.07 -3.16 -30.82
CA GLU A 215 -16.90 -4.29 -31.75
C GLU A 215 -17.77 -5.52 -31.43
N VAL A 216 -18.00 -5.81 -30.14
CA VAL A 216 -18.88 -6.92 -29.71
C VAL A 216 -20.34 -6.54 -29.91
N ILE A 217 -20.68 -5.27 -29.66
CA ILE A 217 -22.02 -4.72 -29.93
C ILE A 217 -22.28 -4.69 -31.43
N GLU A 218 -21.29 -4.30 -32.24
CA GLU A 218 -21.38 -4.29 -33.71
C GLU A 218 -21.48 -5.71 -34.25
N PHE A 219 -20.60 -6.62 -33.82
CA PHE A 219 -20.70 -8.04 -34.17
C PHE A 219 -22.05 -8.63 -33.75
N GLN A 220 -22.54 -8.37 -32.54
CA GLN A 220 -23.86 -8.85 -32.09
C GLN A 220 -24.99 -8.25 -32.91
N LYS A 221 -24.94 -6.95 -33.23
CA LYS A 221 -25.95 -6.31 -34.08
C LYS A 221 -25.98 -6.93 -35.46
N ASP A 222 -24.82 -7.13 -36.08
CA ASP A 222 -24.70 -7.71 -37.42
C ASP A 222 -25.11 -9.19 -37.39
N PHE A 223 -24.59 -9.95 -36.44
CA PHE A 223 -24.93 -11.35 -36.23
C PHE A 223 -26.42 -11.56 -35.97
N PHE A 224 -27.04 -10.78 -35.09
CA PHE A 224 -28.48 -10.89 -34.81
C PHE A 224 -29.33 -10.30 -35.95
N SER A 225 -28.85 -9.30 -36.68
CA SER A 225 -29.53 -8.82 -37.89
C SER A 225 -29.60 -9.92 -38.95
N ASP A 226 -28.51 -10.66 -39.12
CA ASP A 226 -28.42 -11.74 -40.10
C ASP A 226 -29.16 -13.01 -39.63
N LEU A 227 -28.99 -13.40 -38.36
CA LEU A 227 -29.65 -14.57 -37.78
C LEU A 227 -31.17 -14.38 -37.68
N PHE A 228 -31.66 -13.19 -37.32
CA PHE A 228 -33.11 -12.91 -37.20
C PHE A 228 -33.70 -12.25 -38.46
N ASN A 229 -33.07 -12.42 -39.62
CA ASN A 229 -33.70 -12.04 -40.88
C ASN A 229 -34.71 -13.11 -41.30
N GLU A 230 -36.00 -12.75 -41.29
CA GLU A 230 -37.12 -13.64 -41.63
C GLU A 230 -36.95 -14.31 -43.01
N SER A 231 -36.25 -13.66 -43.96
CA SER A 231 -35.98 -14.23 -45.28
C SER A 231 -35.06 -15.46 -45.27
N ASN A 232 -34.35 -15.70 -44.17
CA ASN A 232 -33.45 -16.84 -44.02
C ASN A 232 -34.16 -18.11 -43.52
N TYR A 233 -35.48 -18.03 -43.30
CA TYR A 233 -36.30 -19.10 -42.75
C TYR A 233 -37.29 -19.68 -43.77
N PRO A 234 -37.59 -21.01 -43.73
CA PRO A 234 -37.10 -21.97 -42.76
C PRO A 234 -35.60 -22.25 -42.92
N MET A 235 -34.87 -22.23 -41.80
CA MET A 235 -33.44 -22.47 -41.78
C MET A 235 -33.19 -23.92 -41.37
N ASN A 236 -32.37 -24.63 -42.14
CA ASN A 236 -31.98 -25.98 -41.77
C ASN A 236 -31.23 -25.99 -40.42
N GLY A 237 -31.59 -26.95 -39.54
CA GLY A 237 -31.07 -27.04 -38.19
C GLY A 237 -29.55 -27.13 -38.09
N PHE A 238 -28.89 -27.81 -39.03
CA PHE A 238 -27.43 -27.83 -39.09
C PHE A 238 -26.84 -26.43 -39.36
N VAL A 239 -27.41 -25.68 -40.31
CA VAL A 239 -26.99 -24.31 -40.63
C VAL A 239 -27.24 -23.39 -39.45
N PHE A 240 -28.40 -23.50 -38.81
CA PHE A 240 -28.75 -22.71 -37.63
C PHE A 240 -27.79 -22.94 -36.45
N LYS A 241 -27.40 -24.19 -36.19
CA LYS A 241 -26.38 -24.52 -35.19
C LYS A 241 -25.02 -23.89 -35.52
N GLN A 242 -24.59 -23.96 -36.77
CA GLN A 242 -23.31 -23.36 -37.19
C GLN A 242 -23.29 -21.84 -37.02
N GLU A 243 -24.39 -21.17 -37.36
CA GLU A 243 -24.53 -19.73 -37.15
C GLU A 243 -24.49 -19.39 -35.66
N LEU A 244 -25.28 -20.05 -34.81
CA LEU A 244 -25.26 -19.81 -33.36
C LEU A 244 -23.90 -20.13 -32.70
N MET A 245 -23.16 -21.13 -33.20
CA MET A 245 -21.83 -21.45 -32.72
C MET A 245 -20.78 -20.37 -33.01
N LYS A 246 -21.07 -19.37 -33.86
CA LYS A 246 -20.22 -18.17 -34.01
C LYS A 246 -20.22 -17.29 -32.76
N LEU A 247 -21.20 -17.42 -31.86
CA LEU A 247 -21.22 -16.76 -30.55
C LEU A 247 -20.25 -17.41 -29.55
N LYS A 248 -19.85 -18.66 -29.76
CA LYS A 248 -19.04 -19.44 -28.82
C LYS A 248 -17.67 -18.79 -28.51
N PRO A 249 -16.85 -18.37 -29.50
CA PRO A 249 -15.58 -17.69 -29.21
C PRO A 249 -15.75 -16.36 -28.46
N LEU A 250 -16.87 -15.65 -28.65
CA LEU A 250 -17.17 -14.42 -27.92
C LEU A 250 -17.51 -14.70 -26.46
N LEU A 251 -18.27 -15.75 -26.18
CA LEU A 251 -18.64 -16.16 -24.82
C LEU A 251 -17.45 -16.79 -24.08
N GLU A 252 -16.66 -17.65 -24.73
CA GLU A 252 -15.45 -18.27 -24.16
C GLU A 252 -14.32 -17.27 -23.89
N SER A 253 -14.31 -16.10 -24.57
CA SER A 253 -13.33 -15.05 -24.30
C SER A 253 -13.49 -14.36 -22.93
N VAL A 254 -14.58 -14.65 -22.21
CA VAL A 254 -14.88 -14.11 -20.88
C VAL A 254 -14.30 -15.00 -19.76
N ASP A 255 -14.00 -16.27 -20.06
CA ASP A 255 -13.94 -17.35 -19.05
C ASP A 255 -12.54 -17.79 -18.59
N ASN A 256 -11.47 -17.01 -18.82
CA ASN A 256 -10.10 -17.50 -18.60
C ASN A 256 -9.25 -16.78 -17.54
N ASP A 257 -9.78 -15.85 -16.74
CA ASP A 257 -8.90 -14.96 -15.95
C ASP A 257 -9.28 -14.78 -14.45
N ILE A 258 -10.24 -15.52 -13.88
CA ILE A 258 -10.64 -15.30 -12.47
C ILE A 258 -10.79 -16.62 -11.72
N ASP A 259 -10.01 -16.77 -10.65
CA ASP A 259 -10.06 -17.87 -9.68
C ASP A 259 -10.78 -17.38 -8.40
N GLU A 260 -12.03 -17.81 -8.22
CA GLU A 260 -12.91 -17.47 -7.08
C GLU A 260 -12.27 -17.84 -5.73
N ASP A 261 -11.62 -19.01 -5.67
CA ASP A 261 -10.95 -19.50 -4.46
C ASP A 261 -9.80 -18.58 -4.06
N HIS A 262 -9.12 -17.98 -5.05
CA HIS A 262 -8.03 -17.03 -4.83
C HIS A 262 -8.52 -15.70 -4.24
N PHE A 263 -9.64 -15.15 -4.72
CA PHE A 263 -10.24 -13.92 -4.17
C PHE A 263 -10.72 -14.09 -2.73
N ASN A 264 -11.37 -15.22 -2.44
CA ASN A 264 -11.81 -15.57 -1.09
C ASN A 264 -10.63 -15.71 -0.11
N LEU A 265 -9.51 -16.31 -0.57
CA LEU A 265 -8.29 -16.42 0.22
C LEU A 265 -7.71 -15.03 0.57
N ILE A 266 -7.62 -14.14 -0.42
CA ILE A 266 -7.11 -12.76 -0.23
C ILE A 266 -7.99 -11.99 0.74
N SER A 267 -9.32 -12.05 0.56
CA SER A 267 -10.30 -11.41 1.45
C SER A 267 -10.08 -11.81 2.91
N LYS A 268 -9.94 -13.12 3.15
CA LYS A 268 -9.70 -13.67 4.50
C LYS A 268 -8.36 -13.22 5.08
N GLU A 269 -7.30 -13.19 4.28
CA GLU A 269 -5.98 -12.75 4.72
C GLU A 269 -5.96 -11.24 5.03
N LEU A 270 -6.65 -10.42 4.23
CA LEU A 270 -6.85 -8.99 4.52
C LEU A 270 -7.57 -8.79 5.86
N ASP A 271 -8.64 -9.54 6.10
CA ASP A 271 -9.41 -9.47 7.33
C ASP A 271 -8.58 -9.85 8.55
N GLN A 272 -7.79 -10.91 8.43
CA GLN A 272 -6.84 -11.29 9.46
C GLN A 272 -5.83 -10.17 9.72
N LYS A 273 -5.25 -9.56 8.68
CA LYS A 273 -4.28 -8.48 8.83
C LYS A 273 -4.89 -7.24 9.47
N ILE A 274 -6.06 -6.80 9.01
CA ILE A 274 -6.78 -5.66 9.59
C ILE A 274 -7.05 -5.92 11.08
N PHE A 275 -7.50 -7.12 11.43
CA PHE A 275 -7.75 -7.52 12.82
C PHE A 275 -6.46 -7.51 13.67
N GLU A 276 -5.35 -8.06 13.15
CA GLU A 276 -4.03 -8.03 13.79
C GLU A 276 -3.60 -6.58 14.10
N TYR A 277 -3.73 -5.67 13.13
CA TYR A 277 -3.41 -4.25 13.33
C TYR A 277 -4.33 -3.59 14.36
N GLN A 278 -5.64 -3.86 14.32
CA GLN A 278 -6.58 -3.33 15.31
C GLN A 278 -6.23 -3.78 16.73
N LYS A 279 -5.89 -5.06 16.91
CA LYS A 279 -5.46 -5.60 18.20
C LYS A 279 -4.16 -4.96 18.69
N ALA A 280 -3.18 -4.76 17.79
CA ALA A 280 -1.93 -4.09 18.12
C ALA A 280 -2.15 -2.63 18.53
N ILE A 281 -3.02 -1.91 17.81
CA ILE A 281 -3.42 -0.53 18.14
C ILE A 281 -4.08 -0.46 19.53
N GLN A 282 -5.00 -1.38 19.82
CA GLN A 282 -5.63 -1.48 21.14
C GLN A 282 -4.61 -1.70 22.26
N LEU A 283 -3.71 -2.68 22.08
CA LEU A 283 -2.67 -2.99 23.04
C LEU A 283 -1.79 -1.77 23.34
N ILE A 284 -1.29 -1.10 22.30
CA ILE A 284 -0.39 0.05 22.46
C ILE A 284 -1.14 1.23 23.10
N THR A 285 -2.41 1.43 22.75
CA THR A 285 -3.24 2.44 23.42
C THR A 285 -3.33 2.14 24.92
N SER A 286 -3.64 0.90 25.31
CA SER A 286 -3.72 0.53 26.73
C SER A 286 -2.39 0.76 27.45
N LEU A 287 -1.27 0.36 26.85
CA LEU A 287 0.07 0.59 27.43
C LEU A 287 0.35 2.08 27.66
N TYR A 288 -0.05 2.94 26.72
CA TYR A 288 0.07 4.39 26.89
C TYR A 288 -0.83 4.90 28.03
N ARG A 289 -2.10 4.51 28.06
CA ARG A 289 -3.07 4.96 29.08
C ARG A 289 -2.68 4.53 30.50
N GLU A 290 -2.13 3.33 30.63
CA GLU A 290 -1.68 2.76 31.91
C GLU A 290 -0.28 3.26 32.32
N LYS A 291 0.40 4.04 31.47
CA LYS A 291 1.81 4.44 31.64
C LYS A 291 2.75 3.25 31.81
N SER A 292 2.45 2.14 31.13
CA SER A 292 3.18 0.87 31.17
C SER A 292 4.44 0.91 30.30
N TYR A 293 5.26 1.95 30.45
CA TYR A 293 6.45 2.21 29.61
C TYR A 293 7.52 1.11 29.75
N GLU A 294 7.49 0.34 30.83
CA GLU A 294 8.37 -0.81 31.10
C GLU A 294 8.09 -2.03 30.20
N ALA A 295 6.98 -2.05 29.46
CA ALA A 295 6.67 -3.11 28.51
C ALA A 295 7.65 -3.17 27.32
N TYR A 296 8.49 -2.13 27.17
CA TYR A 296 9.53 -2.03 26.16
C TYR A 296 10.90 -1.83 26.80
N ARG A 297 11.93 -2.18 26.04
CA ARG A 297 13.31 -1.78 26.25
C ARG A 297 13.65 -0.65 25.29
N TYR A 298 14.52 0.23 25.76
CA TYR A 298 14.98 1.39 25.04
C TYR A 298 16.50 1.41 25.08
N LEU A 299 17.11 1.76 23.96
CA LEU A 299 18.51 2.09 23.86
C LEU A 299 18.63 3.42 23.13
N THR A 300 19.26 4.38 23.79
CA THR A 300 19.53 5.69 23.22
C THR A 300 21.02 5.80 22.96
N ILE A 301 21.40 6.05 21.71
CA ILE A 301 22.78 6.36 21.32
C ILE A 301 22.78 7.75 20.68
N SER A 302 23.68 8.61 21.12
CA SER A 302 23.83 9.96 20.56
C SER A 302 25.20 10.11 19.96
N ILE A 303 25.27 10.65 18.75
CA ILE A 303 26.51 10.93 18.03
C ILE A 303 26.73 12.44 18.01
N GLU A 304 27.96 12.88 18.20
CA GLU A 304 28.32 14.29 18.05
C GLU A 304 28.14 14.76 16.60
N GLY A 305 27.56 15.95 16.44
CA GLY A 305 27.24 16.56 15.15
C GLY A 305 25.74 16.60 14.86
N MET A 306 25.31 17.69 14.21
CA MET A 306 23.97 17.82 13.64
C MET A 306 23.94 17.26 12.22
N PHE A 307 23.56 15.99 12.09
CA PHE A 307 23.34 15.40 10.78
C PHE A 307 21.95 15.81 10.31
N GLN A 308 21.86 16.44 9.14
CA GLN A 308 20.61 16.93 8.58
C GLN A 308 19.76 15.78 7.99
N ILE A 309 19.47 14.78 8.82
CA ILE A 309 18.65 13.62 8.53
C ILE A 309 17.82 13.26 9.77
N ALA A 310 16.53 12.97 9.58
CA ALA A 310 15.66 12.47 10.63
C ALA A 310 14.76 11.36 10.08
N GLY A 311 14.21 10.53 10.95
CA GLY A 311 13.30 9.49 10.51
C GLY A 311 12.78 8.63 11.63
N ALA A 312 11.74 7.88 11.30
CA ALA A 312 11.05 7.03 12.25
C ALA A 312 10.43 5.85 11.51
N PHE A 313 10.88 4.62 11.80
CA PHE A 313 10.33 3.42 11.17
C PHE A 313 10.49 2.18 12.06
N ASN A 314 9.63 1.18 11.81
CA ASN A 314 9.77 -0.16 12.37
C ASN A 314 10.57 -1.05 11.42
N TYR A 315 11.36 -1.96 11.97
CA TYR A 315 12.13 -2.94 11.22
C TYR A 315 12.24 -4.27 11.97
N SER A 316 12.58 -5.33 11.24
CA SER A 316 12.76 -6.67 11.79
C SER A 316 14.15 -7.20 11.46
N ILE A 317 14.80 -7.83 12.45
CA ILE A 317 16.07 -8.54 12.26
C ILE A 317 15.77 -10.04 12.28
N ASP A 318 16.17 -10.73 11.22
CA ASP A 318 15.98 -12.16 10.99
C ASP A 318 14.51 -12.62 11.08
N GLY A 319 13.56 -11.70 10.87
CA GLY A 319 12.11 -11.97 10.95
C GLY A 319 11.58 -12.20 12.38
N VAL A 320 12.45 -12.12 13.40
CA VAL A 320 12.09 -12.43 14.80
C VAL A 320 12.13 -11.20 15.68
N THR A 321 13.13 -10.33 15.47
CA THR A 321 13.42 -9.20 16.37
C THR A 321 12.77 -7.94 15.81
N ASN A 322 11.58 -7.59 16.31
CA ASN A 322 10.84 -6.40 15.87
C ASN A 322 11.20 -5.18 16.72
N LEU A 323 11.68 -4.14 16.05
CA LEU A 323 12.26 -2.95 16.65
C LEU A 323 11.68 -1.70 15.99
N SER A 324 11.68 -0.61 16.73
CA SER A 324 11.47 0.74 16.21
C SER A 324 12.77 1.52 16.30
N LEU A 325 13.04 2.33 15.29
CA LEU A 325 14.14 3.30 15.29
C LEU A 325 13.56 4.68 15.03
N THR A 326 13.89 5.61 15.92
CA THR A 326 13.66 7.05 15.74
C THR A 326 14.99 7.77 15.79
N PHE A 327 15.25 8.68 14.86
CA PHE A 327 16.47 9.46 14.87
C PHE A 327 16.22 10.89 14.40
N PHE A 328 16.93 11.85 14.99
CA PHE A 328 16.78 13.27 14.69
C PHE A 328 17.99 14.07 15.19
N PRO A 329 18.34 15.17 14.53
CA PRO A 329 19.31 16.13 15.04
C PRO A 329 18.69 17.02 16.11
N GLU A 330 19.51 17.42 17.07
CA GLU A 330 19.19 18.40 18.11
C GLU A 330 20.26 19.50 18.11
N LYS A 331 19.80 20.76 17.99
CA LYS A 331 20.69 21.91 17.83
C LYS A 331 21.34 22.31 19.15
N GLU A 332 20.58 22.26 20.23
CA GLU A 332 20.95 22.69 21.57
C GLU A 332 22.14 21.89 22.10
N THR A 333 22.18 20.58 21.81
CA THR A 333 23.25 19.69 22.25
C THR A 333 24.28 19.40 21.16
N ASN A 334 24.08 19.89 19.94
CA ASN A 334 24.88 19.58 18.75
C ASN A 334 25.09 18.07 18.56
N LYS A 335 23.99 17.31 18.69
CA LYS A 335 24.00 15.85 18.60
C LYS A 335 22.91 15.38 17.65
N THR A 336 23.08 14.16 17.16
CA THR A 336 22.02 13.41 16.51
C THR A 336 21.71 12.19 17.35
N HIS A 337 20.46 12.06 17.76
CA HIS A 337 19.98 11.02 18.65
C HIS A 337 19.43 9.85 17.85
N PHE A 338 19.66 8.64 18.34
CA PHE A 338 19.14 7.39 17.81
C PHE A 338 18.49 6.62 18.95
N ILE A 339 17.18 6.44 18.86
CA ILE A 339 16.36 5.80 19.87
C ILE A 339 15.85 4.50 19.29
N PHE A 340 16.36 3.39 19.83
CA PHE A 340 15.92 2.04 19.51
C PHE A 340 14.94 1.60 20.58
N SER A 341 13.79 1.05 20.16
CA SER A 341 12.83 0.47 21.09
C SER A 341 12.34 -0.89 20.62
N GLY A 342 12.01 -1.76 21.56
CA GLY A 342 11.49 -3.09 21.27
C GLY A 342 10.84 -3.72 22.49
N HIS A 343 9.91 -4.66 22.31
CA HIS A 343 9.32 -5.37 23.43
C HIS A 343 10.39 -6.05 24.29
N VAL A 344 10.11 -6.25 25.58
CA VAL A 344 11.02 -6.99 26.46
C VAL A 344 11.12 -8.45 25.99
N SER A 345 12.21 -8.79 25.32
CA SER A 345 12.54 -10.14 24.86
C SER A 345 14.05 -10.37 24.92
N GLU A 346 14.47 -11.62 25.03
CA GLU A 346 15.90 -11.97 25.09
C GLU A 346 16.65 -11.53 23.81
N ASN A 347 16.01 -11.68 22.64
CA ASN A 347 16.59 -11.28 21.36
C ASN A 347 16.81 -9.75 21.28
N ASN A 348 15.81 -8.96 21.69
CA ASN A 348 15.92 -7.50 21.70
C ASN A 348 17.01 -7.05 22.69
N LEU A 349 17.09 -7.68 23.87
CA LEU A 349 18.12 -7.39 24.87
C LEU A 349 19.53 -7.68 24.36
N LYS A 350 19.73 -8.83 23.71
CA LYS A 350 21.00 -9.21 23.12
C LYS A 350 21.42 -8.21 22.03
N TYR A 351 20.50 -7.84 21.15
CA TYR A 351 20.75 -6.89 20.07
C TYR A 351 21.11 -5.49 20.61
N PHE A 352 20.36 -4.96 21.57
CA PHE A 352 20.68 -3.67 22.19
C PHE A 352 22.02 -3.69 22.91
N SER A 353 22.36 -4.80 23.58
CA SER A 353 23.67 -4.94 24.22
C SER A 353 24.81 -4.87 23.20
N GLN A 354 24.63 -5.48 22.01
CA GLN A 354 25.61 -5.41 20.92
C GLN A 354 25.77 -3.99 20.36
N LEU A 355 24.67 -3.27 20.14
CA LEU A 355 24.72 -1.88 19.69
C LEU A 355 25.40 -0.96 20.72
N ASN A 356 25.12 -1.16 22.00
CA ASN A 356 25.63 -0.29 23.07
C ASN A 356 27.15 -0.39 23.28
N ILE A 357 27.76 -1.54 22.98
CA ILE A 357 29.21 -1.74 23.10
C ILE A 357 29.96 -1.48 21.78
N MET A 358 29.24 -1.14 20.72
CA MET A 358 29.80 -0.95 19.39
C MET A 358 30.65 0.34 19.33
N PRO A 359 31.85 0.33 18.72
CA PRO A 359 32.59 1.55 18.47
C PRO A 359 31.78 2.55 17.63
N ALA A 360 32.01 3.85 17.82
CA ALA A 360 31.23 4.89 17.13
C ALA A 360 31.29 4.78 15.60
N SER A 361 32.45 4.41 15.02
CA SER A 361 32.61 4.16 13.58
C SER A 361 31.69 3.04 13.09
N ASP A 362 31.67 1.93 13.82
CA ASP A 362 30.93 0.72 13.47
C ASP A 362 29.43 0.96 13.68
N PHE A 363 29.06 1.72 14.71
CA PHE A 363 27.68 2.13 14.95
C PHE A 363 27.13 2.99 13.82
N LYS A 364 27.90 3.98 13.36
CA LYS A 364 27.52 4.84 12.24
C LYS A 364 27.32 4.06 10.94
N LEU A 365 28.20 3.10 10.66
CA LEU A 365 28.04 2.16 9.55
C LEU A 365 26.77 1.32 9.73
N LYS A 366 26.59 0.74 10.92
CA LYS A 366 25.45 -0.14 11.20
C LYS A 366 24.11 0.58 11.05
N VAL A 367 24.00 1.80 11.56
CA VAL A 367 22.75 2.57 11.45
C VAL A 367 22.52 3.08 10.03
N THR A 368 23.59 3.36 9.27
CA THR A 368 23.49 3.61 7.83
C THR A 368 22.90 2.42 7.09
N GLU A 369 23.39 1.20 7.36
CA GLU A 369 22.82 -0.03 6.80
C GLU A 369 21.34 -0.21 7.18
N ILE A 370 20.97 0.06 8.44
CA ILE A 370 19.57 -0.07 8.89
C ILE A 370 18.67 0.93 8.14
N ILE A 371 19.09 2.18 8.01
CA ILE A 371 18.34 3.21 7.27
C ILE A 371 18.21 2.80 5.79
N LEU A 372 19.29 2.35 5.16
CA LEU A 372 19.28 1.90 3.78
C LEU A 372 18.41 0.65 3.59
N ALA A 373 18.48 -0.34 4.46
CA ALA A 373 17.74 -1.59 4.29
C ALA A 373 16.27 -1.47 4.67
N HIS A 374 15.92 -0.61 5.64
CA HIS A 374 14.59 -0.63 6.25
C HIS A 374 13.84 0.70 6.23
N GLY A 375 14.53 1.84 6.09
CA GLY A 375 13.93 3.17 6.19
C GLY A 375 12.75 3.36 5.24
N THR A 376 11.59 3.73 5.80
CA THR A 376 10.31 3.97 5.09
C THR A 376 9.76 5.37 5.26
N ASN A 377 10.34 6.16 6.17
CA ASN A 377 9.85 7.47 6.54
C ASN A 377 11.06 8.26 7.05
N VAL A 378 11.91 8.60 6.08
CA VAL A 378 13.22 9.22 6.28
C VAL A 378 13.24 10.58 5.58
N TYR A 379 13.70 11.58 6.29
CA TYR A 379 13.79 12.97 5.85
C TYR A 379 15.25 13.36 5.79
N ILE A 380 15.63 13.99 4.70
CA ILE A 380 17.00 14.41 4.44
C ILE A 380 16.97 15.84 3.90
N SER A 381 17.91 16.67 4.34
CA SER A 381 18.00 18.02 3.78
C SER A 381 18.43 17.99 2.31
N PRO A 382 17.99 18.95 1.50
CA PRO A 382 18.50 19.09 0.14
C PRO A 382 20.02 19.25 0.09
N GLU A 383 20.62 19.89 1.10
CA GLU A 383 22.07 20.04 1.19
C GLU A 383 22.79 18.70 1.42
N LEU A 384 22.35 17.91 2.40
CA LEU A 384 22.93 16.60 2.69
C LEU A 384 22.70 15.65 1.51
N TRP A 385 21.53 15.71 0.88
CA TRP A 385 21.25 14.93 -0.34
C TRP A 385 22.23 15.28 -1.46
N ARG A 386 22.49 16.56 -1.73
CA ARG A 386 23.47 16.98 -2.76
C ARG A 386 24.88 16.46 -2.48
N LYS A 387 25.30 16.46 -1.21
CA LYS A 387 26.60 15.95 -0.77
C LYS A 387 26.70 14.42 -0.76
N THR A 388 25.56 13.71 -0.76
CA THR A 388 25.52 12.25 -0.76
C THR A 388 26.05 11.71 -2.10
N PRO A 389 26.97 10.71 -2.09
CA PRO A 389 27.46 10.10 -3.33
C PRO A 389 26.33 9.48 -4.16
N GLU A 390 26.44 9.56 -5.49
CA GLU A 390 25.36 9.13 -6.39
C GLU A 390 24.97 7.65 -6.19
N ARG A 391 25.97 6.77 -6.05
CA ARG A 391 25.76 5.35 -5.74
C ARG A 391 24.92 5.13 -4.46
N VAL A 392 25.08 5.99 -3.45
CA VAL A 392 24.32 5.90 -2.20
C VAL A 392 22.89 6.39 -2.41
N LYS A 393 22.70 7.48 -3.18
CA LYS A 393 21.35 7.92 -3.56
C LYS A 393 20.63 6.82 -4.32
N GLU A 394 21.30 6.16 -5.26
CA GLU A 394 20.77 5.01 -5.99
C GLU A 394 20.37 3.89 -5.03
N LEU A 395 21.21 3.54 -4.05
CA LEU A 395 20.86 2.55 -3.02
C LEU A 395 19.66 2.97 -2.16
N MET A 396 19.60 4.23 -1.73
CA MET A 396 18.48 4.77 -0.96
C MET A 396 17.16 4.65 -1.72
N LEU A 397 17.20 4.74 -3.05
CA LEU A 397 16.02 4.65 -3.92
C LEU A 397 15.83 3.25 -4.54
N SER A 398 16.74 2.32 -4.27
CA SER A 398 16.66 0.94 -4.75
C SER A 398 15.73 0.07 -3.89
N ASP A 399 15.39 -1.10 -4.41
CA ASP A 399 14.66 -2.14 -3.67
C ASP A 399 15.49 -2.59 -2.46
N LYS A 400 14.87 -2.57 -1.27
CA LYS A 400 15.45 -2.97 0.02
C LYS A 400 16.10 -4.35 0.00
N SER A 401 15.56 -5.27 -0.81
CA SER A 401 16.09 -6.64 -0.96
C SER A 401 17.47 -6.71 -1.62
N LYS A 402 17.92 -5.62 -2.24
CA LYS A 402 19.20 -5.53 -2.98
C LYS A 402 20.29 -4.78 -2.23
N VAL A 403 20.01 -4.28 -1.03
CA VAL A 403 21.00 -3.51 -0.25
C VAL A 403 22.05 -4.47 0.30
N ILE A 404 23.20 -4.51 -0.37
CA ILE A 404 24.43 -5.15 0.11
C ILE A 404 25.08 -4.19 1.13
N SER A 405 25.79 -4.71 2.14
CA SER A 405 26.58 -3.92 3.09
C SER A 405 27.68 -3.16 2.34
N GLU A 406 27.34 -2.01 1.78
CA GLU A 406 28.31 -1.08 1.27
C GLU A 406 28.84 -0.33 2.49
N GLY A 407 30.15 -0.36 2.71
CA GLY A 407 30.83 0.33 3.81
C GLY A 407 30.77 1.86 3.72
N PHE A 408 29.64 2.40 3.29
CA PHE A 408 29.29 3.79 3.24
C PHE A 408 28.69 4.23 4.59
N ASN A 409 29.06 5.43 5.00
CA ASN A 409 28.63 6.04 6.25
C ASN A 409 28.02 7.41 5.97
N PHE A 410 26.71 7.57 6.19
CA PHE A 410 26.04 8.88 6.05
C PHE A 410 26.73 9.97 6.89
N PHE A 411 27.28 9.56 8.05
CA PHE A 411 27.70 10.42 9.14
C PHE A 411 29.19 10.79 9.10
N ASP A 412 29.93 10.37 8.07
CA ASP A 412 31.31 10.80 7.84
C ASP A 412 31.42 11.82 6.70
N SER A 413 30.35 11.99 5.90
CA SER A 413 30.32 12.95 4.78
C SER A 413 30.04 14.41 5.21
N VAL A 414 29.72 14.63 6.49
CA VAL A 414 29.28 15.93 7.05
C VAL A 414 30.34 16.57 7.96
N SER A 415 31.42 15.86 8.30
CA SER A 415 32.46 16.32 9.23
C SER A 415 33.46 17.33 8.66
N ASN A 416 33.26 17.82 7.42
CA ASN A 416 34.12 18.83 6.77
C ASN A 416 33.38 20.13 6.40
N GLY A 417 32.37 20.52 7.18
CA GLY A 417 31.64 21.79 7.03
C GLY A 417 32.05 22.81 8.08
#